data_AF-A0A0C3D1G1-F1
#
_entry.id   AF-A0A0C3D1G1-F1
#
_cell.length_a   1.000
_cell.length_b   1.000
_cell.length_c   1.000
_cell.angle_alpha   90.00
_cell.angle_beta   90.00
_cell.angle_gamma   90.00
#
_symmetry.space_group_name_H-M   'P 1'
#
loop_
_entity.id
_entity.type
_entity.pdbx_description
1 polymer ?
#
loop_
_entity_poly.entity_id
_entity_poly.type
_entity_poly.pdbx_seq_one_letter_code
_entity_poly.pdbx_strand_id
1 'polypeptide(L)'
;ENHLQSHVESSITHWEPTILKLVSTYNTLCSELQSMIRLHKAPHGAIPPTPIPSKGVFQLDIDSDIWQDIGLEGCYPDPPRWLADEDVRKGIRLMLEMDCCNEEERRLLRE
;
A
#
# COMPACT_ATOMS: atom_id res chain seq x y z
N GLU A 1 -23.58 37.62 4.27
CA GLU A 1 -23.62 36.21 3.83
C GLU A 1 -23.48 36.04 2.32
N ASN A 2 -24.26 36.75 1.48
CA ASN A 2 -24.19 36.65 0.01
C ASN A 2 -22.78 36.82 -0.61
N HIS A 3 -21.95 37.73 -0.08
CA HIS A 3 -20.58 37.96 -0.57
C HIS A 3 -19.61 36.83 -0.21
N LEU A 4 -19.84 36.14 0.91
CA LEU A 4 -19.02 34.98 1.30
C LEU A 4 -19.38 33.78 0.43
N GLN A 5 -20.67 33.54 0.18
CA GLN A 5 -21.14 32.49 -0.72
C GLN A 5 -20.63 32.69 -2.15
N SER A 6 -20.69 33.92 -2.70
CA SER A 6 -20.16 34.20 -4.04
C SER A 6 -18.65 33.99 -4.13
N HIS A 7 -17.90 34.31 -3.07
CA HIS A 7 -16.46 34.12 -3.05
C HIS A 7 -16.09 32.62 -3.00
N VAL A 8 -16.82 31.85 -2.21
CA VAL A 8 -16.69 30.38 -2.13
C VAL A 8 -17.03 29.74 -3.48
N GLU A 9 -18.13 30.11 -4.12
CA GLU A 9 -18.51 29.60 -5.44
C GLU A 9 -17.45 29.93 -6.50
N SER A 10 -16.98 31.18 -6.55
CA SER A 10 -15.94 31.58 -7.51
C SER A 10 -14.64 30.80 -7.30
N SER A 11 -14.28 30.52 -6.06
CA SER A 11 -13.12 29.69 -5.74
C SER A 11 -13.34 28.26 -6.24
N ILE A 12 -14.48 27.64 -5.95
CA ILE A 12 -14.81 26.28 -6.40
C ILE A 12 -14.71 26.16 -7.93
N THR A 13 -15.33 27.07 -8.68
CA THR A 13 -15.31 27.06 -10.15
C THR A 13 -13.89 27.19 -10.74
N HIS A 14 -12.99 27.88 -10.04
CA HIS A 14 -11.58 27.99 -10.47
C HIS A 14 -10.82 26.67 -10.31
N TRP A 15 -11.14 25.87 -9.29
CA TRP A 15 -10.47 24.60 -9.01
C TRP A 15 -11.04 23.42 -9.82
N GLU A 16 -12.31 23.49 -10.23
CA GLU A 16 -12.97 22.45 -11.01
C GLU A 16 -12.14 21.90 -12.20
N PRO A 17 -11.62 22.72 -13.13
CA PRO A 17 -10.86 22.20 -14.27
C PRO A 17 -9.54 21.54 -13.84
N THR A 18 -8.89 22.04 -12.80
CA THR A 18 -7.67 21.45 -12.25
C THR A 18 -7.96 20.09 -11.63
N ILE A 19 -9.05 19.98 -10.87
CA ILE A 19 -9.48 18.72 -10.24
C ILE A 19 -9.87 17.70 -11.32
N LEU A 20 -10.63 18.09 -12.34
CA LEU A 20 -10.97 17.20 -13.45
C LEU A 20 -9.73 16.70 -14.20
N LYS A 21 -8.74 17.56 -14.39
CA LYS A 21 -7.45 17.17 -14.98
C LYS A 21 -6.73 16.16 -14.09
N LEU A 22 -6.69 16.37 -12.78
CA LEU A 22 -6.08 15.44 -11.82
C LEU A 22 -6.77 14.06 -11.85
N VAL A 23 -8.10 14.04 -11.83
CA VAL A 23 -8.90 12.81 -11.94
C VAL A 23 -8.60 12.07 -13.23
N SER A 24 -8.52 12.79 -14.35
CA SER A 24 -8.15 12.20 -15.64
C SER A 24 -6.75 11.59 -15.59
N THR A 25 -5.76 12.30 -15.05
CA THR A 25 -4.39 11.77 -14.96
C THR A 25 -4.31 10.54 -14.05
N TYR A 26 -5.01 10.56 -12.92
CA TYR A 26 -5.10 9.43 -12.00
C TYR A 26 -5.69 8.19 -12.68
N ASN A 27 -6.80 8.35 -13.40
CA ASN A 27 -7.46 7.24 -14.10
C ASN A 27 -6.61 6.65 -15.22
N THR A 28 -5.84 7.49 -15.93
CA THR A 28 -4.85 7.01 -16.91
C THR A 28 -3.80 6.14 -16.24
N LEU A 29 -3.24 6.58 -15.11
CA LEU A 29 -2.27 5.79 -14.34
C LEU A 29 -2.85 4.48 -13.83
N CYS A 30 -4.10 4.47 -13.35
CA CYS A 30 -4.78 3.23 -12.94
C CYS A 30 -4.87 2.23 -14.10
N SER A 31 -5.16 2.72 -15.31
CA SER A 31 -5.22 1.90 -16.52
C SER A 31 -3.85 1.36 -16.92
N GLU A 32 -2.80 2.18 -16.82
CA GLU A 32 -1.41 1.76 -17.07
C GLU A 32 -0.98 0.68 -16.07
N LEU A 33 -1.22 0.88 -14.77
CA LEU A 33 -0.92 -0.12 -13.75
C LEU A 33 -1.65 -1.44 -14.00
N GLN A 34 -2.95 -1.38 -14.33
CA GLN A 34 -3.71 -2.57 -14.68
C GLN A 34 -3.12 -3.29 -15.90
N SER A 35 -2.63 -2.53 -16.89
CA SER A 35 -1.95 -3.11 -18.05
C SER A 35 -0.65 -3.82 -17.67
N MET A 36 0.16 -3.23 -16.78
CA MET A 36 1.42 -3.82 -16.31
C MET A 36 1.18 -5.11 -15.51
N ILE A 37 0.13 -5.15 -14.70
CA ILE A 37 -0.29 -6.35 -13.97
C ILE A 37 -0.69 -7.45 -14.95
N ARG A 38 -1.53 -7.16 -15.96
CA ARG A 38 -1.91 -8.12 -17.00
C ARG A 38 -0.70 -8.64 -17.80
N LEU A 39 0.28 -7.78 -18.05
CA LEU A 39 1.53 -8.13 -18.72
C LEU A 39 2.55 -8.85 -17.81
N HIS A 40 2.19 -9.17 -16.56
CA HIS A 40 3.07 -9.82 -15.58
C HIS A 40 4.38 -9.05 -15.32
N LYS A 41 4.35 -7.72 -15.45
CA LYS A 41 5.47 -6.82 -15.14
C LYS A 41 5.39 -6.23 -13.73
N ALA A 42 4.27 -6.44 -13.03
CA ALA A 42 4.08 -6.00 -11.66
C ALA A 42 4.51 -7.09 -10.65
N PRO A 43 4.83 -6.70 -9.39
CA PRO A 43 5.07 -7.67 -8.31
C PRO A 43 3.91 -8.65 -8.13
N HIS A 44 4.22 -9.85 -7.62
CA HIS A 44 3.18 -10.83 -7.27
C HIS A 44 2.21 -10.25 -6.24
N GLY A 45 0.91 -10.41 -6.51
CA GLY A 45 -0.16 -9.88 -5.64
C GLY A 45 -0.42 -8.38 -5.79
N ALA A 46 0.18 -7.70 -6.76
CA ALA A 46 -0.14 -6.29 -7.03
C ALA A 46 -1.61 -6.13 -7.44
N ILE A 47 -2.31 -5.21 -6.78
CA ILE A 47 -3.71 -4.84 -7.05
C ILE A 47 -3.70 -3.39 -7.55
N PRO A 48 -4.30 -3.08 -8.71
CA PRO A 48 -4.34 -1.71 -9.20
C PRO A 48 -5.36 -0.88 -8.37
N PRO A 49 -5.13 0.43 -8.19
CA PRO A 49 -6.12 1.30 -7.56
C PRO A 49 -7.43 1.38 -8.35
N THR A 50 -8.54 1.69 -7.67
CA THR A 50 -9.86 1.88 -8.28
C THR A 50 -9.93 3.24 -8.99
N PRO A 51 -10.29 3.32 -10.29
CA PRO A 51 -10.47 4.59 -10.98
C PRO A 51 -11.58 5.44 -10.36
N ILE A 52 -11.39 6.76 -10.32
CA ILE A 52 -12.37 7.72 -9.81
C ILE A 52 -13.38 8.08 -10.92
N PRO A 53 -14.70 8.04 -10.67
CA PRO A 53 -15.69 8.51 -11.61
C PRO A 53 -15.47 9.98 -11.98
N SER A 54 -15.25 10.27 -13.26
CA SER A 54 -15.09 11.66 -13.73
C SER A 54 -16.40 12.44 -13.70
N LYS A 55 -17.53 11.74 -13.82
CA LYS A 55 -18.87 12.33 -13.64
C LYS A 55 -19.23 12.31 -12.17
N GLY A 56 -19.77 13.42 -11.67
CA GLY A 56 -20.21 13.51 -10.28
C GLY A 56 -19.07 13.67 -9.27
N VAL A 57 -17.84 13.97 -9.71
CA VAL A 57 -16.71 14.17 -8.78
C VAL A 57 -16.88 15.36 -7.82
N PHE A 58 -17.80 16.26 -8.13
CA PHE A 58 -18.19 17.38 -7.27
C PHE A 58 -19.49 17.10 -6.49
N GLN A 59 -20.09 15.92 -6.69
CA GLN A 59 -21.29 15.44 -6.01
C GLN A 59 -20.92 14.25 -5.12
N LEU A 60 -19.90 14.44 -4.28
CA LEU A 60 -19.39 13.39 -3.41
C LEU A 60 -20.29 13.22 -2.20
N ASP A 61 -20.68 11.98 -1.95
CA ASP A 61 -21.24 11.50 -0.68
C ASP A 61 -20.16 10.80 0.17
N ILE A 62 -20.44 10.54 1.45
CA ILE A 62 -19.57 9.83 2.38
C ILE A 62 -19.26 8.41 1.87
N ASP A 63 -20.23 7.78 1.20
CA ASP A 63 -20.09 6.44 0.62
C ASP A 63 -19.41 6.43 -0.75
N SER A 64 -18.87 7.58 -1.22
CA SER A 64 -18.20 7.63 -2.52
C SER A 64 -16.90 6.84 -2.51
N ASP A 65 -16.68 6.06 -3.58
CA ASP A 65 -15.49 5.22 -3.78
C ASP A 65 -14.14 5.97 -3.71
N ILE A 66 -14.14 7.31 -3.83
CA ILE A 66 -12.93 8.12 -3.66
C ILE A 66 -12.36 8.06 -2.24
N TRP A 67 -13.18 7.69 -1.25
CA TRP A 67 -12.80 7.56 0.16
C TRP A 67 -12.32 6.14 0.52
N GLN A 68 -12.01 5.29 -0.47
CA GLN A 68 -11.54 3.92 -0.22
C GLN A 68 -10.13 3.89 0.40
N ASP A 69 -9.97 3.12 1.47
CA ASP A 69 -8.71 2.85 2.19
C ASP A 69 -7.84 1.76 1.51
N ILE A 70 -7.87 1.66 0.16
CA ILE A 70 -7.10 0.65 -0.57
C ILE A 70 -5.61 0.83 -0.27
N GLY A 71 -5.02 -0.16 0.38
CA GLY A 71 -3.62 -0.17 0.80
C GLY A 71 -3.35 0.44 2.19
N LEU A 72 -4.38 0.98 2.86
CA LEU A 72 -4.35 1.42 4.26
C LEU A 72 -4.95 0.38 5.20
N GLU A 73 -5.90 -0.43 4.71
CA GLU A 73 -6.30 -1.66 5.40
C GLU A 73 -5.13 -2.63 5.40
N GLY A 74 -4.50 -2.75 6.56
CA GLY A 74 -3.41 -3.64 6.83
C GLY A 74 -3.83 -5.09 6.64
N CYS A 75 -3.78 -5.57 5.40
CA CYS A 75 -3.39 -6.94 5.14
C CYS A 75 -1.89 -7.02 5.46
N TYR A 76 -1.56 -6.87 6.76
CA TYR A 76 -0.26 -7.29 7.25
C TYR A 76 -0.25 -8.78 6.98
N PRO A 77 0.59 -9.27 6.05
CA PRO A 77 0.72 -10.71 5.87
C PRO A 77 1.03 -11.30 7.25
N ASP A 78 0.49 -12.49 7.53
CA ASP A 78 0.79 -13.19 8.78
C ASP A 78 2.28 -13.08 9.06
N PRO A 79 2.68 -12.61 10.26
CA PRO A 79 4.08 -12.35 10.54
C PRO A 79 4.90 -13.60 10.21
N PRO A 80 6.11 -13.44 9.63
CA PRO A 80 6.89 -14.58 9.20
C PRO A 80 7.12 -15.52 10.38
N ARG A 81 7.16 -16.84 10.12
CA ARG A 81 7.16 -17.86 11.19
C ARG A 81 8.30 -17.69 12.21
N TRP A 82 9.47 -17.23 11.80
CA TRP A 82 10.57 -16.93 12.73
C TRP A 82 10.22 -15.85 13.77
N LEU A 83 9.19 -15.05 13.51
CA LEU A 83 8.66 -14.03 14.43
C LEU A 83 7.44 -14.55 15.20
N ALA A 84 6.53 -15.24 14.53
CA ALA A 84 5.21 -15.60 15.05
C ALA A 84 5.14 -16.96 15.75
N ASP A 85 5.99 -17.92 15.35
CA ASP A 85 5.92 -19.33 15.76
C ASP A 85 7.01 -19.60 16.81
N GLU A 86 6.61 -19.95 18.03
CA GLU A 86 7.54 -20.21 19.14
C GLU A 86 8.44 -21.42 18.91
N ASP A 87 7.92 -22.46 18.27
CA ASP A 87 8.71 -23.66 17.99
C ASP A 87 9.79 -23.36 16.96
N VAL A 88 9.48 -22.52 15.95
CA VAL A 88 10.48 -22.04 14.98
C VAL A 88 11.54 -21.19 15.67
N ARG A 89 11.16 -20.26 16.56
CA ARG A 89 12.14 -19.45 17.33
C ARG A 89 13.04 -20.29 18.21
N LYS A 90 12.45 -21.28 18.89
CA LYS A 90 13.20 -22.21 19.72
C LYS A 90 14.16 -23.05 18.88
N GLY A 91 13.72 -23.55 17.72
CA GLY A 91 14.56 -24.28 16.77
C GLY A 91 15.75 -23.46 16.27
N ILE A 92 15.52 -22.20 15.88
CA ILE A 92 16.60 -21.28 15.45
C ILE A 92 17.65 -21.10 16.57
N ARG A 93 17.21 -20.86 17.82
CA ARG A 93 18.13 -20.72 18.96
C ARG A 93 18.96 -21.99 19.19
N LEU A 94 18.34 -23.15 19.16
CA LEU A 94 19.04 -24.44 19.36
C LEU A 94 20.07 -24.71 18.25
N MET A 95 19.73 -24.38 17.00
CA MET A 95 20.68 -24.49 15.88
C MET A 95 21.89 -23.59 16.07
N LEU A 96 21.67 -22.32 16.44
CA LEU A 96 22.76 -21.38 16.70
C LEU A 96 23.64 -21.82 17.88
N GLU A 97 23.02 -22.35 18.94
CA GLU A 97 23.75 -22.88 20.10
C GLU A 97 24.64 -24.06 19.72
N MET A 98 24.12 -24.99 18.91
CA MET A 98 24.90 -26.10 18.37
C MET A 98 26.07 -25.62 17.50
N ASP A 99 25.83 -24.65 16.63
CA ASP A 99 26.89 -24.07 15.79
C ASP A 99 27.98 -23.39 16.63
N CYS A 100 27.59 -22.64 17.66
CA CYS A 100 28.52 -22.05 18.63
C CYS A 100 29.31 -23.12 19.38
N CYS A 101 28.68 -24.21 19.85
CA CYS A 101 29.40 -25.31 20.49
C CYS A 101 30.43 -25.94 19.55
N ASN A 102 30.07 -26.16 18.29
CA ASN A 102 30.98 -26.71 17.29
C ASN A 102 32.15 -25.75 16.98
N GLU A 103 31.88 -24.45 16.92
CA GLU A 103 32.93 -23.43 16.76
C GLU A 103 33.89 -23.42 17.95
N GLU A 104 33.34 -23.46 19.16
CA GLU A 104 34.09 -23.49 20.42
C GLU A 104 34.97 -24.73 20.51
N GLU A 105 34.43 -25.92 20.22
CA GLU A 105 35.21 -27.17 20.19
C GLU A 105 36.39 -27.07 19.22
N ARG A 106 36.16 -26.55 18.01
CA ARG A 106 37.24 -26.33 17.04
C ARG A 106 38.27 -25.32 17.54
N ARG A 107 37.88 -24.31 18.31
CA ARG A 107 38.81 -23.35 18.91
C ARG A 107 39.67 -24.03 19.97
N LEU A 108 39.04 -24.75 20.89
CA LEU A 108 39.71 -25.47 21.97
C LEU A 108 40.69 -26.53 21.46
N LEU A 109 40.41 -27.18 20.32
CA LEU A 109 41.35 -28.12 19.70
C LEU A 109 42.60 -27.47 19.09
N ARG A 110 42.60 -26.15 18.87
CA ARG A 110 43.76 -25.40 18.34
C ARG A 110 44.63 -24.78 19.42
N GLU A 111 44.13 -24.69 20.65
CA GLU A 111 44.84 -24.18 21.84
C GLU A 111 45.65 -25.31 22.51
#